data_AF-A0A529P401-F1
#
_entry.id   AF-A0A529P401-F1
#
_cell.length_a   1.000
_cell.length_b   1.000
_cell.length_c   1.000
_cell.angle_alpha   90.00
_cell.angle_beta   90.00
_cell.angle_gamma   90.00
#
_symmetry.space_group_name_H-M   'P 1'
#
loop_
_entity.id
_entity.type
_entity.pdbx_description
1 polymer ?
#
loop_
_entity_poly.entity_id
_entity_poly.type
_entity_poly.pdbx_seq_one_letter_code
_entity_poly.pdbx_strand_id
1 'polypeptide(L)' 'LVEQDLNRALSVSDNVICMLEGRIALAGDSKSVSRDEVTKAYFGLHRKGAGGMPA' A
#
# COMPACT_ATOMS: atom_id res chain seq x y z
N LEU A 1 -15.73 5.00 6.27
CA LEU A 1 -15.98 4.67 4.85
C LEU A 1 -15.16 3.43 4.54
N VAL A 2 -15.72 2.45 3.83
CA VAL A 2 -14.91 1.37 3.24
C VAL A 2 -14.83 1.70 1.74
N GLU A 3 -13.61 1.75 1.22
CA GLU A 3 -13.33 2.12 -0.17
C GLU A 3 -12.45 1.04 -0.81
N GLN A 4 -12.76 0.68 -2.05
CA GLN A 4 -11.99 -0.31 -2.82
C GLN A 4 -11.12 0.37 -3.88
N ASP A 5 -11.49 1.56 -4.34
CA ASP A 5 -10.67 2.33 -5.26
C ASP A 5 -9.56 3.09 -4.49
N LEU A 6 -8.33 2.62 -4.64
CA LEU A 6 -7.15 3.25 -4.04
C LEU A 6 -6.96 4.70 -4.48
N ASN A 7 -7.28 5.07 -5.72
CA ASN A 7 -7.16 6.45 -6.17
C ASN A 7 -8.12 7.37 -5.41
N ARG A 8 -9.34 6.88 -5.16
CA ARG A 8 -10.33 7.61 -4.38
C ARG A 8 -9.96 7.66 -2.90
N ALA A 9 -9.44 6.57 -2.33
CA ALA A 9 -8.99 6.55 -0.95
C ALA A 9 -7.82 7.53 -0.70
N LEU A 10 -6.86 7.59 -1.62
CA LEU A 10 -5.74 8.54 -1.56
C LEU A 10 -6.20 9.98 -1.73
N SER A 11 -7.19 10.26 -2.58
CA SER A 11 -7.65 11.63 -2.82
C SER A 11 -8.43 12.27 -1.67
N VAL A 12 -8.99 11.46 -0.75
CA VAL A 12 -9.81 11.93 0.39
C VAL A 12 -9.08 11.86 1.73
N SER A 13 -7.87 11.30 1.78
CA SER A 13 -7.08 11.16 3.00
C SER A 13 -5.93 12.15 3.03
N ASP A 14 -5.41 12.46 4.22
CA ASP A 14 -4.14 13.20 4.38
C ASP A 14 -2.93 12.26 4.53
N ASN A 15 -3.16 11.08 5.12
CA ASN A 15 -2.12 10.09 5.38
C ASN A 15 -2.59 8.70 4.94
N VAL A 16 -1.64 7.88 4.51
CA VAL A 16 -1.85 6.48 4.16
C VAL A 16 -0.92 5.60 4.98
N ILE A 17 -1.47 4.47 5.46
CA ILE A 17 -0.73 3.40 6.12
C ILE A 17 -1.13 2.09 5.44
N CYS A 18 -0.16 1.39 4.87
CA CYS A 18 -0.31 0.05 4.34
C CYS A 18 0.28 -0.95 5.34
N MET A 19 -0.56 -1.88 5.80
CA MET A 19 -0.13 -2.94 6.70
C MET A 19 -0.02 -4.27 5.97
N LEU A 20 1.03 -5.02 6.27
CA LEU A 20 1.26 -6.37 5.79
C LEU A 20 1.79 -7.24 6.94
N GLU A 21 1.15 -8.39 7.20
CA GLU A 21 1.57 -9.34 8.23
C GLU A 21 1.75 -8.70 9.63
N GLY A 22 0.89 -7.75 9.99
CA GLY A 22 0.96 -7.05 11.28
C GLY A 22 2.07 -6.00 11.37
N ARG A 23 2.72 -5.64 10.27
CA ARG A 23 3.76 -4.61 10.20
C ARG A 23 3.35 -3.49 9.24
N ILE A 24 3.87 -2.28 9.46
CA ILE A 24 3.73 -1.17 8.52
C ILE A 24 4.67 -1.44 7.35
N ALA A 25 4.11 -1.70 6.18
CA ALA A 25 4.85 -1.92 4.94
C ALA A 25 5.13 -0.61 4.19
N LEU A 26 4.23 0.37 4.31
CA LEU A 26 4.35 1.72 3.75
C LEU A 26 3.55 2.71 4.58
N ALA A 27 4.09 3.90 4.81
CA ALA A 27 3.37 5.01 5.42
C ALA A 27 3.86 6.34 4.85
N GLY A 28 2.96 7.31 4.69
CA GLY A 28 3.29 8.63 4.19
C GLY A 28 2.08 9.54 3.98
N ASP A 29 2.36 10.77 3.53
CA ASP A 29 1.31 11.70 3.09
C ASP A 29 0.65 11.14 1.83
N SER A 30 -0.68 11.14 1.78
CA SER A 30 -1.47 10.55 0.70
C SER A 30 -1.19 11.19 -0.68
N LYS A 31 -0.75 12.44 -0.72
CA LYS A 31 -0.39 13.18 -1.94
C LYS A 31 1.00 12.82 -2.45
N SER A 32 1.84 12.27 -1.57
CA SER A 32 3.20 11.83 -1.88
C SER A 32 3.29 10.35 -2.27
N VAL A 33 2.26 9.56 -1.95
CA VAL A 33 2.23 8.11 -2.18
C VAL A 33 1.40 7.79 -3.43
N SER A 34 1.99 7.04 -4.35
CA SER A 34 1.29 6.55 -5.54
C SER A 34 0.52 5.26 -5.28
N ARG A 35 -0.53 5.02 -6.09
CA ARG A 35 -1.28 3.76 -6.09
C ARG A 35 -0.39 2.54 -6.33
N ASP A 36 0.63 2.67 -7.19
CA ASP A 36 1.56 1.59 -7.52
C ASP A 36 2.44 1.22 -6.31
N GLU A 37 2.93 2.20 -5.56
CA GLU A 37 3.68 1.97 -4.31
C GLU A 37 2.82 1.27 -3.26
N VAL A 38 1.56 1.68 -3.08
CA VAL A 38 0.62 1.00 -2.18
C VAL A 38 0.42 -0.45 -2.61
N THR A 39 0.22 -0.69 -3.91
CA THR A 39 0.01 -2.02 -4.47
C THR A 39 1.23 -2.91 -4.21
N LYS A 40 2.44 -2.42 -4.51
CA LYS A 40 3.67 -3.16 -4.28
C LYS A 40 3.94 -3.42 -2.79
N ALA A 41 3.65 -2.47 -1.91
CA ALA A 41 3.78 -2.63 -0.47
C ALA A 41 2.77 -3.66 0.07
N TYR A 42 1.52 -3.59 -0.36
CA TYR A 42 0.44 -4.52 0.04
C TYR A 42 0.75 -5.96 -0.39
N PHE A 43 1.31 -6.14 -1.59
CA PHE A 43 1.70 -7.44 -2.12
C PHE A 43 3.13 -7.87 -1.75
N GLY A 44 3.88 -7.05 -1.00
CA GLY A 44 5.24 -7.39 -0.56
C GLY A 44 6.29 -7.44 -1.68
N LEU A 45 6.03 -6.84 -2.85
CA LEU A 45 6.88 -6.92 -4.05
C LEU A 45 8.26 -6.23 -3.91
N HIS A 46 8.48 -5.49 -2.83
CA HIS A 46 9.78 -4.87 -2.50
C HIS A 46 10.67 -5.76 -1.61
N ARG A 47 10.14 -6.83 -1.02
CA ARG A 47 10.92 -7.69 -0.11
C ARG A 47 11.74 -8.69 -0.92
N LYS A 48 13.04 -8.42 -1.09
CA LYS A 48 14.00 -9.40 -1.63
C LYS A 48 14.29 -10.46 -0.55
N GLY A 49 13.30 -11.33 -0.28
CA GLY A 49 13.37 -12.38 0.73
C GLY A 49 11.99 -12.74 1.29
N ALA A 50 11.57 -13.97 1.07
CA ALA A 50 10.31 -14.58 1.51
C ALA A 50 9.04 -14.17 0.74
N GLY A 51 8.71 -14.99 -0.27
CA GLY A 51 7.36 -15.14 -0.81
C GLY A 51 7.26 -14.81 -2.30
N GLY A 52 7.60 -15.77 -3.17
CA GLY A 52 7.30 -15.64 -4.60
C GLY A 52 5.80 -15.47 -4.84
N MET A 53 5.42 -14.59 -5.77
CA MET A 53 4.06 -14.52 -6.29
C MET A 53 3.74 -15.80 -7.06
N PRO A 54 2.61 -16.49 -6.81
CA PRO A 54 2.09 -17.45 -7.77
C PRO A 54 1.57 -16.71 -9.01
N ALA A 55 1.64 -17.40 -10.15
CA ALA A 55 1.25 -16.94 -11.48
C ALA A 55 -0.22 -16.49 -11.58
#